data_AF-A0A7L1NW19-F1
#
_entry.id   AF-A0A7L1NW19-F1
#
_cell.length_a   1.000
_cell.length_b   1.000
_cell.length_c   1.000
_cell.angle_alpha   90.00
_cell.angle_beta   90.00
_cell.angle_gamma   90.00
#
_symmetry.space_group_name_H-M   'P 1'
#
loop_
_entity.id
_entity.type
_entity.pdbx_description
1 polymer ?
#
loop_
_entity_poly.entity_id
_entity_poly.type
_entity_poly.pdbx_seq_one_letter_code
_entity_poly.pdbx_strand_id
1 'polypeptide(L)'
;NDMGGQRSLINKWTTFLKARLVCSIPGPEGADTHFDELQDIFLLSTRDERNPLVYGVFTTTSSVFKGSAVCVYSMADIRAVFNGPYAHKESADHRWVQYEGRIPYPRPGTVSVS
;
A
#
# COMPACT_ATOMS: atom_id res chain seq x y z
N ASN A 1 -1.51 2.14 19.28
CA ASN A 1 -2.65 2.46 20.17
C ASN A 1 -4.01 2.20 19.48
N ASP A 2 -4.11 1.24 18.55
CA ASP A 2 -5.40 0.73 18.08
C ASP A 2 -5.82 -0.43 18.99
N MET A 3 -6.95 -0.26 19.66
CA MET A 3 -7.51 -1.22 20.63
C MET A 3 -8.77 -1.91 20.09
N GLY A 4 -9.11 -1.67 18.82
CA GLY A 4 -10.37 -2.08 18.24
C GLY A 4 -11.55 -1.17 18.58
N GLY A 5 -12.73 -1.50 18.03
CA GLY A 5 -13.93 -0.69 18.19
C GLY A 5 -14.75 -1.07 19.43
N GLN A 6 -15.53 -0.11 19.93
CA GLN A 6 -16.31 -0.27 21.17
C GLN A 6 -17.55 -1.16 21.03
N ARG A 7 -18.19 -1.16 19.84
CA ARG A 7 -19.44 -1.91 19.57
C ARG A 7 -19.29 -2.89 18.41
N SER A 8 -18.63 -2.45 17.35
CA SER A 8 -18.23 -3.26 16.20
C SER A 8 -16.72 -3.36 16.17
N LEU A 9 -16.17 -4.41 15.54
CA LEU A 9 -14.72 -4.63 15.44
C LEU A 9 -13.99 -4.70 16.80
N ILE A 10 -14.63 -5.28 17.82
CA ILE A 10 -14.01 -5.52 19.13
C ILE A 10 -12.78 -6.41 18.93
N ASN A 11 -11.63 -6.00 19.47
CA ASN A 11 -10.33 -6.66 19.31
C ASN A 11 -9.90 -6.88 17.84
N LYS A 12 -10.40 -6.05 16.92
CA LYS A 12 -9.99 -6.05 15.51
C LYS A 12 -9.49 -4.67 15.12
N TRP A 13 -8.46 -4.62 14.28
CA TRP A 13 -7.89 -3.36 13.80
C TRP A 13 -8.96 -2.44 13.20
N THR A 14 -8.99 -1.19 13.67
CA THR A 14 -9.83 -0.10 13.16
C THR A 14 -9.03 0.89 12.29
N THR A 15 -7.69 0.83 12.36
CA THR A 15 -6.79 1.67 11.56
C THR A 15 -6.07 0.90 10.45
N PHE A 16 -6.43 -0.36 10.18
CA PHE A 16 -5.79 -1.15 9.12
C PHE A 16 -6.15 -0.61 7.73
N LEU A 17 -5.13 -0.29 6.94
CA LEU A 17 -5.21 0.02 5.51
C LEU A 17 -4.08 -0.70 4.78
N LYS A 18 -4.26 -0.97 3.49
CA LYS A 18 -3.22 -1.51 2.62
C LYS A 18 -3.22 -0.83 1.25
N ALA A 19 -2.05 -0.75 0.64
CA ALA A 19 -1.85 -0.24 -0.71
C ALA A 19 -0.89 -1.16 -1.48
N ARG A 20 -0.94 -1.12 -2.82
CA ARG A 20 -0.05 -1.89 -3.69
C ARG A 20 1.29 -1.16 -3.82
N LEU A 21 2.40 -1.88 -3.66
CA LEU A 21 3.72 -1.44 -4.12
C LEU A 21 3.89 -1.85 -5.57
N VAL A 22 4.21 -0.90 -6.45
CA VAL A 22 4.43 -1.17 -7.87
C VAL A 22 5.93 -1.10 -8.14
N CYS A 23 6.51 -2.23 -8.54
CA CYS A 23 7.85 -2.32 -9.05
C CYS A 23 7.78 -2.76 -10.52
N SER A 24 7.95 -1.83 -11.45
CA SER A 24 7.87 -2.10 -12.89
C SER A 24 8.88 -1.32 -13.70
N ILE A 25 9.16 -1.81 -14.90
CA ILE A 25 9.94 -1.12 -15.92
C ILE A 25 9.02 -0.88 -17.13
N PRO A 26 8.92 0.36 -17.63
CA PRO A 26 8.10 0.66 -18.79
C PRO A 26 8.66 -0.02 -20.04
N GLY A 27 7.80 -0.70 -20.79
CA GLY A 27 8.16 -1.38 -22.03
C GLY A 27 8.00 -0.50 -23.28
N PRO A 28 8.66 -0.86 -24.39
CA PRO A 28 8.66 -0.07 -25.63
C PRO A 28 7.28 0.09 -26.30
N GLU A 29 6.29 -0.73 -25.95
CA GLU A 29 4.90 -0.65 -26.47
C GLU A 29 3.87 -0.35 -25.37
N GLY A 30 4.29 0.25 -24.25
CA GLY A 30 3.41 0.58 -23.13
C GLY A 30 3.01 -0.61 -22.25
N ALA A 31 3.50 -1.80 -22.57
CA ALA A 31 3.39 -2.97 -21.70
C ALA A 31 4.51 -2.94 -20.66
N ASP A 32 4.16 -2.55 -19.44
CA ASP A 32 5.08 -2.56 -18.30
C ASP A 32 5.44 -4.00 -17.90
N THR A 33 6.72 -4.23 -17.62
CA THR A 33 7.17 -5.47 -16.98
C THR A 33 7.12 -5.31 -15.48
N HIS A 34 6.22 -6.05 -14.82
CA HIS A 34 6.03 -6.00 -13.38
C HIS A 34 6.81 -7.08 -12.62
N PHE A 35 7.30 -6.71 -11.43
CA PHE A 35 7.92 -7.60 -10.46
C PHE A 35 7.04 -7.58 -9.20
N ASP A 36 6.03 -8.45 -9.16
CA ASP A 36 4.97 -8.41 -8.14
C ASP A 36 5.27 -9.28 -6.90
N GLU A 37 6.22 -10.21 -6.99
CA GLU A 37 6.55 -11.14 -5.90
C GLU A 37 7.58 -10.51 -4.96
N LEU A 38 7.13 -9.88 -3.88
CA LEU A 38 7.99 -9.31 -2.85
C LEU A 38 8.75 -10.40 -2.07
N GLN A 39 10.07 -10.37 -2.11
CA GLN A 39 10.95 -11.33 -1.44
C GLN A 39 11.49 -10.81 -0.10
N ASP A 40 11.89 -9.54 -0.04
CA ASP A 40 12.48 -8.95 1.16
C ASP A 40 12.32 -7.41 1.19
N ILE A 41 12.42 -6.83 2.39
CA ILE A 41 12.34 -5.38 2.65
C ILE A 41 13.50 -4.94 3.54
N PHE A 42 14.14 -3.83 3.17
CA PHE A 42 15.12 -3.14 3.99
C PHE A 42 14.75 -1.67 4.20
N LEU A 43 14.90 -1.17 5.43
CA LEU A 43 14.66 0.23 5.78
C LEU A 43 15.99 0.96 5.93
N LEU A 44 16.31 1.83 4.96
CA LEU A 44 17.47 2.69 5.05
C LEU A 44 17.11 3.94 5.84
N SER A 45 17.71 4.07 7.03
CA SER A 45 17.55 5.26 7.87
C SER A 45 18.08 6.51 7.15
N THR A 46 17.33 7.60 7.20
CA THR A 46 17.77 8.91 6.70
C THR A 46 18.09 9.83 7.88
N ARG A 47 18.40 11.10 7.60
CA ARG A 47 18.58 12.11 8.67
C ARG A 47 17.30 12.34 9.49
N ASP A 48 16.14 12.07 8.89
CA ASP A 48 14.85 12.08 9.58
C ASP A 48 14.41 10.63 9.82
N GLU A 49 14.49 10.19 11.08
CA GLU A 49 14.12 8.83 11.50
C GLU A 49 12.66 8.48 11.17
N ARG A 50 11.78 9.48 11.01
CA ARG A 50 10.38 9.26 10.62
C ARG A 50 10.20 9.03 9.11
N ASN A 51 11.26 9.22 8.33
CA ASN A 51 11.28 9.10 6.88
C ASN A 51 12.44 8.24 6.39
N PRO A 52 12.50 6.93 6.75
CA PRO A 52 13.40 6.00 6.08
C PRO A 52 13.03 5.83 4.59
N LEU A 53 14.00 5.43 3.77
CA LEU A 53 13.73 4.90 2.44
C LEU A 53 13.43 3.40 2.54
N VAL A 54 12.34 2.97 1.91
CA VAL A 54 11.92 1.56 1.89
C VAL A 54 12.47 0.91 0.63
N TYR A 55 13.43 0.02 0.78
CA TYR A 55 13.93 -0.82 -0.30
C TYR A 55 13.14 -2.13 -0.30
N GLY A 56 12.71 -2.58 -1.47
CA GLY A 56 12.11 -3.89 -1.65
C GLY A 56 12.77 -4.67 -2.77
N VAL A 57 13.03 -5.94 -2.52
CA VAL A 57 13.51 -6.90 -3.51
C VAL A 57 12.30 -7.67 -4.03
N PHE A 58 12.09 -7.62 -5.34
CA PHE A 58 10.96 -8.24 -6.02
C PHE A 58 11.42 -9.21 -7.09
N THR A 59 10.60 -10.21 -7.38
CA THR A 59 10.77 -11.11 -8.52
C THR A 59 9.53 -11.08 -9.42
N THR A 60 9.70 -11.58 -10.64
CA THR A 60 8.59 -11.82 -11.55
C THR A 60 7.70 -12.97 -11.04
N THR A 61 6.42 -12.94 -11.40
CA THR A 61 5.46 -14.03 -11.13
C THR A 61 5.60 -15.21 -12.10
N SER A 62 6.17 -14.97 -13.28
CA SER A 62 6.30 -15.97 -14.33
C SER A 62 7.30 -17.06 -13.96
N SER A 63 6.90 -18.32 -14.13
CA SER A 63 7.80 -19.47 -13.98
C SER A 63 8.81 -19.60 -15.13
N VAL A 64 8.50 -18.99 -16.28
CA VAL A 64 9.33 -19.03 -17.49
C VAL A 64 10.28 -17.83 -17.54
N PHE A 65 9.76 -16.62 -17.30
CA PHE A 65 10.55 -15.40 -17.27
C PHE A 65 10.98 -15.10 -15.84
N LYS A 66 12.21 -15.47 -15.50
CA LYS A 66 12.79 -15.19 -14.18
C LYS A 66 13.53 -13.86 -14.23
N GLY A 67 13.06 -12.91 -13.45
CA GLY A 67 13.69 -11.61 -13.26
C GLY A 67 13.63 -11.18 -11.81
N SER A 68 14.56 -10.32 -11.41
CA SER A 68 14.58 -9.70 -10.09
C SER A 68 14.77 -8.20 -10.25
N ALA A 69 14.17 -7.43 -9.35
CA ALA A 69 14.26 -5.98 -9.32
C ALA A 69 14.40 -5.49 -7.88
N VAL A 70 15.05 -4.35 -7.71
CA VAL A 70 15.10 -3.62 -6.44
C VAL A 70 14.42 -2.29 -6.67
N CYS A 71 13.35 -2.02 -5.93
CA CYS A 71 12.61 -0.77 -5.97
C CYS A 71 12.76 -0.01 -4.65
N VAL A 72 12.73 1.32 -4.73
CA VAL A 72 12.87 2.22 -3.58
C VAL A 72 11.61 3.07 -3.48
N TYR A 73 11.05 3.17 -2.27
CA TYR A 73 9.85 3.94 -2.00
C TYR A 73 10.11 4.93 -0.86
N SER A 74 9.60 6.15 -1.01
CA SER A 74 9.67 7.15 0.05
C SER A 74 8.48 7.03 1.01
N MET A 75 8.69 7.31 2.29
CA MET A 75 7.57 7.40 3.25
C MET A 75 6.61 8.56 2.93
N ALA A 76 7.03 9.55 2.13
CA ALA A 76 6.14 10.61 1.66
C ALA A 76 5.10 10.06 0.66
N ASP A 77 5.54 9.27 -0.32
CA ASP A 77 4.65 8.65 -1.31
C ASP A 77 3.69 7.66 -0.65
N ILE A 78 4.20 6.83 0.26
CA ILE A 78 3.40 5.87 1.02
C ILE A 78 2.29 6.61 1.79
N ARG A 79 2.63 7.69 2.51
CA ARG A 79 1.64 8.51 3.23
C ARG A 79 0.68 9.22 2.30
N ALA A 80 1.11 9.67 1.12
CA ALA A 80 0.24 10.27 0.13
C ALA A 80 -0.83 9.28 -0.36
N VAL A 81 -0.45 8.03 -0.61
CA VAL A 81 -1.39 6.95 -0.99
C VAL A 81 -2.40 6.65 0.12
N PHE A 82 -1.97 6.54 1.38
CA PHE A 82 -2.90 6.32 2.50
C PHE A 82 -3.81 7.52 2.79
N ASN A 83 -3.40 8.74 2.41
CA ASN A 83 -4.24 9.93 2.42
C ASN A 83 -5.03 10.12 1.12
N GLY A 84 -4.89 9.19 0.17
CA GLY A 84 -5.61 9.17 -1.08
C GLY A 84 -6.97 8.47 -0.98
N PRO A 85 -7.64 8.30 -2.11
CA PRO A 85 -8.95 7.66 -2.15
C PRO A 85 -8.92 6.19 -1.72
N TYR A 86 -10.03 5.70 -1.16
CA TYR A 86 -10.19 4.28 -0.83
C TYR A 86 -10.64 3.49 -2.06
N ALA A 87 -10.18 2.25 -2.17
CA ALA A 87 -10.72 1.31 -3.16
C ALA A 87 -12.09 0.79 -2.69
N HIS A 88 -13.09 0.79 -3.58
CA HIS A 88 -14.46 0.40 -3.27
C HIS A 88 -15.01 -0.60 -4.29
N LYS A 89 -15.88 -1.49 -3.81
CA LYS A 89 -16.75 -2.37 -4.61
C LYS A 89 -18.13 -2.41 -3.96
N GLU A 90 -19.18 -2.23 -4.75
CA GLU A 90 -20.57 -2.35 -4.26
C GLU A 90 -20.96 -3.80 -3.99
N SER A 91 -20.50 -4.73 -4.83
CA SER A 91 -20.68 -6.17 -4.64
C SER A 91 -19.45 -6.96 -5.11
N ALA A 92 -19.46 -8.28 -4.86
CA ALA A 92 -18.37 -9.18 -5.26
C ALA A 92 -18.07 -9.12 -6.77
N ASP A 93 -19.09 -8.95 -7.60
CA ASP A 93 -19.00 -8.99 -9.07
C ASP A 93 -18.63 -7.64 -9.70
N HIS A 94 -18.71 -6.55 -8.94
CA HIS A 94 -18.33 -5.23 -9.44
C HIS A 94 -16.82 -5.13 -9.65
N ARG A 95 -16.37 -4.12 -10.39
CA ARG A 95 -14.95 -3.78 -10.50
C ARG A 95 -14.53 -2.89 -9.33
N TRP A 96 -13.24 -2.93 -8.96
CA TRP A 96 -12.70 -1.93 -8.04
C TRP A 96 -12.81 -0.55 -8.68
N VAL A 97 -13.35 0.39 -7.92
CA VAL A 97 -13.45 1.81 -8.28
C VAL A 97 -12.91 2.67 -7.14
N GLN A 98 -12.69 3.95 -7.43
CA GLN A 98 -12.40 4.93 -6.41
C GLN A 98 -13.66 5.21 -5.57
N TYR A 99 -13.52 5.27 -4.25
CA TYR A 99 -14.62 5.71 -3.39
C TYR A 99 -14.83 7.23 -3.56
N GLU A 100 -16.00 7.62 -4.06
CA GLU A 100 -16.38 9.03 -4.28
C GLU A 100 -17.37 9.57 -3.23
N GLY A 101 -17.78 8.73 -2.27
CA GLY A 101 -18.68 9.13 -1.20
C GLY A 101 -18.02 9.99 -0.12
N ARG A 102 -18.81 10.39 0.88
CA ARG A 102 -18.31 11.16 2.03
C ARG A 102 -17.45 10.27 2.93
N ILE A 103 -16.16 10.62 3.07
CA ILE A 103 -15.25 9.96 4.02
C ILE A 103 -15.69 10.28 5.47
N PRO A 104 -15.88 9.27 6.34
CA PRO A 104 -16.22 9.47 7.75
C PRO A 104 -15.15 10.27 8.52
N TYR A 105 -15.55 10.89 9.64
CA TYR A 105 -14.64 11.58 10.55
C TYR A 105 -14.64 10.92 11.95
N PRO A 106 -13.48 10.67 12.57
CA PRO A 106 -12.13 10.86 12.01
C PRO A 106 -11.88 9.93 10.81
N ARG A 107 -10.93 10.31 9.95
CA ARG A 107 -10.65 9.58 8.71
C ARG A 107 -10.21 8.13 9.05
N PRO A 108 -10.82 7.09 8.48
CA PRO A 108 -10.39 5.72 8.72
C PRO A 108 -8.89 5.54 8.42
N GLY A 109 -8.15 4.96 9.37
CA GLY A 109 -6.69 4.82 9.31
C GLY A 109 -5.88 5.89 10.04
N THR A 110 -6.50 6.99 10.49
CA THR A 110 -5.80 7.95 11.36
C THR A 110 -5.71 7.43 12.79
N VAL A 111 -4.55 7.61 13.43
CA VAL A 111 -4.37 7.29 14.85
C VAL A 111 -5.16 8.29 15.68
N SER A 112 -6.02 7.78 16.57
CA SER A 112 -6.68 8.61 17.58
C SER A 112 -5.63 9.18 18.53
N VAL A 113 -5.59 10.51 18.64
CA VAL A 113 -4.87 11.20 19.72
C VAL A 113 -5.81 11.16 20.93
N SER A 114 -5.64 10.14 21.78
CA SER A 114 -6.25 10.08 23.11
C SER A 114 -5.36 10.77 24.12
#